data_AF-B0C6K0-F1
#
_entry.id   AF-B0C6K0-F1
#
_cell.length_a   1.000
_cell.length_b   1.000
_cell.length_c   1.000
_cell.angle_alpha   90.00
_cell.angle_beta   90.00
_cell.angle_gamma   90.00
#
_symmetry.space_group_name_H-M   'P 1'
#
loop_
_entity.id
_entity.type
_entity.pdbx_description
1 polymer ?
#
loop_
_entity_poly.entity_id
_entity_poly.type
_entity_poly.pdbx_seq_one_letter_code
_entity_poly.pdbx_strand_id
1 'polypeptide(L)'
;MIKPKLISVVVGAIAFALTQPGAQARKPLSLPGQLQVPPKQLASTSPSVVVRSQPPLIAQAPPANPLSSLNLSAAQEAQIRRIDALIQAQVKNVLTPDQWSELQSLQSSGASKGAALAKLNLAPDQITQLKEIEAIAQQRLLSILNAEQKKQLQKGPLPSPATAPAPSPSPTGTAPTTPPSSPPSALAALNLTTEQQAQVQQVQALAQAQIQTILSPDQQKQLQTLQSANLSQSAALQQLNLTGNQKSQLQEVESLAQQRILSILTAEQKKKLLTP
;
A
#
# COMPACT_ATOMS: atom_id res chain seq x y z
N MET A 1 19.42 13.54 13.86
CA MET A 1 18.30 14.06 13.04
C MET A 1 18.45 13.54 11.61
N ILE A 2 17.69 12.49 11.25
CA ILE A 2 17.75 11.84 9.93
C ILE A 2 16.79 12.58 8.99
N LYS A 3 17.27 13.04 7.83
CA LYS A 3 16.52 13.86 6.86
C LYS A 3 15.43 13.02 6.16
N PRO A 4 14.13 13.42 6.15
CA PRO A 4 13.02 12.62 5.60
C PRO A 4 12.89 12.63 4.06
N LYS A 5 13.91 13.07 3.31
CA LYS A 5 13.79 13.27 1.85
C LYS A 5 13.87 11.99 0.99
N LEU A 6 14.30 10.85 1.52
CA LEU A 6 14.43 9.61 0.74
C LEU A 6 13.13 8.77 0.64
N ILE A 7 12.14 9.00 1.49
CA ILE A 7 10.96 8.12 1.58
C ILE A 7 9.87 8.50 0.55
N SER A 8 9.88 9.75 0.06
CA SER A 8 8.87 10.25 -0.89
C SER A 8 8.99 9.65 -2.32
N VAL A 9 10.14 9.05 -2.66
CA VAL A 9 10.39 8.50 -4.01
C VAL A 9 9.74 7.12 -4.21
N VAL A 10 9.56 6.32 -3.16
CA VAL A 10 9.11 4.92 -3.28
C VAL A 10 7.59 4.82 -3.57
N VAL A 11 6.80 5.81 -3.20
CA VAL A 11 5.32 5.76 -3.30
C VAL A 11 4.79 6.38 -4.60
N GLY A 12 5.59 7.20 -5.29
CA GLY A 12 5.20 7.88 -6.53
C GLY A 12 5.06 6.98 -7.76
N ALA A 13 5.41 5.70 -7.65
CA ALA A 13 5.76 4.90 -8.80
C ALA A 13 4.88 3.69 -9.09
N ILE A 14 4.01 3.32 -8.16
CA ILE A 14 3.29 2.04 -8.20
C ILE A 14 2.02 2.12 -9.09
N ALA A 15 1.66 3.31 -9.58
CA ALA A 15 0.43 3.52 -10.36
C ALA A 15 0.57 3.31 -11.89
N PHE A 16 1.77 3.07 -12.45
CA PHE A 16 1.95 3.00 -13.91
C PHE A 16 1.63 1.61 -14.54
N ALA A 17 1.36 0.58 -13.74
CA ALA A 17 1.23 -0.80 -14.25
C ALA A 17 -0.19 -1.20 -14.72
N LEU A 18 -1.17 -0.28 -14.75
CA LEU A 18 -2.57 -0.61 -15.07
C LEU A 18 -3.15 0.06 -16.34
N THR A 19 -2.33 0.72 -17.15
CA THR A 19 -2.76 1.26 -18.46
C THR A 19 -2.05 0.55 -19.60
N GLN A 20 -2.24 -0.77 -19.71
CA GLN A 20 -2.03 -1.45 -20.98
C GLN A 20 -3.42 -1.78 -21.56
N PRO A 21 -3.91 -1.04 -22.57
CA PRO A 21 -5.10 -1.43 -23.32
C PRO A 21 -4.74 -2.63 -24.22
N GLY A 22 -4.71 -3.82 -23.62
CA GLY A 22 -4.71 -5.09 -24.32
C GLY A 22 -6.09 -5.41 -24.88
N ALA A 23 -6.61 -4.56 -25.77
CA ALA A 23 -7.79 -4.83 -26.57
C ALA A 23 -7.42 -4.64 -28.04
N GLN A 24 -6.87 -5.69 -28.65
CA GLN A 24 -6.88 -5.88 -30.09
C GLN A 24 -8.34 -6.01 -30.53
N ALA A 25 -9.01 -4.86 -30.64
CA ALA A 25 -10.31 -4.74 -31.25
C ALA A 25 -10.16 -5.11 -32.73
N ARG A 26 -10.88 -6.17 -33.09
CA ARG A 26 -11.00 -6.69 -34.45
C ARG A 26 -11.31 -5.56 -35.42
N LYS A 27 -10.58 -5.56 -36.54
CA LYS A 27 -10.82 -4.73 -37.72
C LYS A 27 -12.32 -4.70 -38.06
N PRO A 28 -12.97 -3.52 -38.12
CA PRO A 28 -14.28 -3.43 -38.74
C PRO A 28 -14.12 -3.64 -40.25
N LEU A 29 -14.82 -4.65 -40.75
CA LEU A 29 -14.98 -4.95 -42.16
C LEU A 29 -15.72 -3.77 -42.82
N SER A 30 -15.03 -3.01 -43.66
CA SER A 30 -15.62 -1.91 -44.42
C SER A 30 -16.54 -2.46 -45.51
N LEU A 31 -17.82 -2.07 -45.50
CA LEU A 31 -18.70 -2.17 -46.67
C LEU A 31 -18.55 -0.90 -47.54
N PRO A 32 -18.52 -1.03 -48.88
CA PRO A 32 -18.55 0.11 -49.78
C PRO A 32 -20.01 0.55 -50.02
N GLY A 33 -20.29 1.83 -49.84
CA GLY A 33 -21.63 2.38 -50.04
C GLY A 33 -21.59 3.89 -50.25
N GLN A 34 -21.34 4.28 -51.50
CA GLN A 34 -21.47 5.62 -52.05
C GLN A 34 -22.70 6.39 -51.57
N LEU A 35 -22.54 7.68 -51.28
CA LEU A 35 -23.22 8.71 -52.08
C LEU A 35 -22.52 10.07 -51.96
N GLN A 36 -21.90 10.44 -53.07
CA GLN A 36 -21.26 11.70 -53.39
C GLN A 36 -22.31 12.82 -53.47
N VAL A 37 -22.05 13.97 -52.83
CA VAL A 37 -22.67 15.25 -53.18
C VAL A 37 -21.59 16.35 -53.28
N PRO A 38 -21.58 17.16 -54.36
CA PRO A 38 -20.56 18.16 -54.67
C PRO A 38 -20.76 19.53 -53.98
N PRO A 39 -19.79 20.46 -54.09
CA PRO A 39 -19.43 21.38 -53.01
C PRO A 39 -19.99 22.80 -53.19
N LYS A 40 -20.05 23.56 -52.09
CA LYS A 40 -20.19 25.02 -52.11
C LYS A 40 -18.94 25.64 -51.50
N GLN A 41 -18.06 26.11 -52.38
CA GLN A 41 -16.89 26.91 -52.04
C GLN A 41 -17.36 28.28 -51.52
N LEU A 42 -16.90 28.66 -50.33
CA LEU A 42 -16.85 30.05 -49.90
C LEU A 42 -15.50 30.33 -49.24
N ALA A 43 -14.77 31.21 -49.93
CA ALA A 43 -13.78 32.16 -49.46
C ALA A 43 -12.74 31.68 -48.43
N SER A 44 -11.57 31.40 -48.98
CA SER A 44 -10.29 31.38 -48.31
C SER A 44 -9.89 32.80 -47.85
N THR A 45 -9.69 32.98 -46.54
CA THR A 45 -8.85 34.06 -46.00
C THR A 45 -7.94 33.45 -44.95
N SER A 46 -6.73 33.07 -45.37
CA SER A 46 -5.66 32.57 -44.51
C SER A 46 -4.96 33.74 -43.81
N PRO A 47 -4.97 33.82 -42.47
CA PRO A 47 -3.95 34.57 -41.76
C PRO A 47 -2.66 33.74 -41.73
N SER A 48 -1.58 34.27 -42.30
CA SER A 48 -0.23 33.73 -42.17
C SER A 48 0.17 33.75 -40.70
N VAL A 49 -0.03 32.64 -40.00
CA VAL A 49 0.50 32.41 -38.66
C VAL A 49 1.99 32.17 -38.81
N VAL A 50 2.79 33.14 -38.33
CA VAL A 50 4.23 32.99 -38.16
C VAL A 50 4.47 31.80 -37.23
N VAL A 51 4.89 30.67 -37.80
CA VAL A 51 5.37 29.49 -37.09
C VAL A 51 6.68 29.89 -36.41
N ARG A 52 6.57 30.35 -35.16
CA ARG A 52 7.70 30.54 -34.27
C ARG A 52 8.19 29.15 -33.89
N SER A 53 9.30 28.71 -34.49
CA SER A 53 10.00 27.47 -34.18
C SER A 53 10.29 27.40 -32.69
N GLN A 54 9.43 26.70 -31.93
CA GLN A 54 9.72 26.36 -30.56
C GLN A 54 10.87 25.36 -30.55
N PRO A 55 11.91 25.57 -29.73
CA PRO A 55 12.96 24.57 -29.56
C PRO A 55 12.34 23.25 -29.08
N PRO A 56 12.86 22.09 -29.51
CA PRO A 56 12.32 20.80 -29.13
C PRO A 56 12.33 20.69 -27.60
N LEU A 57 11.15 20.65 -27.00
CA LEU A 57 10.98 20.26 -25.60
C LEU A 57 11.48 18.82 -25.51
N ILE A 58 12.68 18.66 -24.96
CA ILE A 58 13.24 17.38 -24.54
C ILE A 58 12.22 16.72 -23.61
N ALA A 59 11.49 15.74 -24.13
CA ALA A 59 10.53 14.96 -23.38
C ALA A 59 11.27 14.31 -22.21
N GLN A 60 10.98 14.77 -20.99
CA GLN A 60 11.55 14.22 -19.77
C GLN A 60 11.02 12.80 -19.64
N ALA A 61 11.91 11.81 -19.72
CA ALA A 61 11.53 10.40 -19.61
C ALA A 61 10.72 10.18 -18.33
N PRO A 62 9.62 9.41 -18.37
CA PRO A 62 8.80 9.17 -17.19
C PRO A 62 9.66 8.59 -16.07
N PRO A 63 9.47 9.04 -14.81
CA PRO A 63 10.29 8.59 -13.69
C PRO A 63 10.15 7.08 -13.52
N ALA A 64 11.26 6.37 -13.66
CA ALA A 64 11.31 4.92 -13.49
C ALA A 64 10.86 4.53 -12.07
N ASN A 65 10.04 3.48 -11.97
CA ASN A 65 9.53 3.02 -10.69
C ASN A 65 10.67 2.41 -9.85
N PRO A 66 10.99 2.95 -8.66
CA PRO A 66 12.12 2.48 -7.86
C PRO A 66 11.85 1.09 -7.25
N LEU A 67 10.61 0.59 -7.28
CA LEU A 67 10.35 -0.81 -6.92
C LEU A 67 10.64 -1.76 -8.07
N SER A 68 10.57 -1.30 -9.33
CA SER A 68 10.87 -2.14 -10.49
C SER A 68 12.36 -2.48 -10.60
N SER A 69 13.24 -1.74 -9.92
CA SER A 69 14.67 -2.08 -9.81
C SER A 69 14.95 -3.10 -8.72
N LEU A 70 14.02 -3.32 -7.79
CA LEU A 70 14.10 -4.41 -6.85
C LEU A 70 13.66 -5.66 -7.62
N ASN A 71 14.51 -6.68 -7.69
CA ASN A 71 14.13 -7.98 -8.23
C ASN A 71 13.09 -8.63 -7.30
N LEU A 72 11.83 -8.20 -7.42
CA LEU A 72 10.70 -8.70 -6.64
C LEU A 72 10.32 -10.09 -7.16
N SER A 73 9.99 -11.01 -6.25
CA SER A 73 9.41 -12.29 -6.66
C SER A 73 7.95 -12.10 -7.09
N ALA A 74 7.44 -13.01 -7.93
CA ALA A 74 6.04 -12.98 -8.35
C ALA A 74 5.05 -12.96 -7.17
N ALA A 75 5.40 -13.62 -6.06
CA ALA A 75 4.62 -13.59 -4.82
C ALA A 75 4.62 -12.20 -4.17
N GLN A 76 5.79 -11.55 -4.09
CA GLN A 76 5.91 -10.19 -3.56
C GLN A 76 5.13 -9.18 -4.41
N GLU A 77 5.23 -9.27 -5.74
CA GLU A 77 4.45 -8.44 -6.66
C GLU A 77 2.95 -8.61 -6.46
N ALA A 78 2.46 -9.84 -6.31
CA ALA A 78 1.06 -10.10 -6.03
C ALA A 78 0.62 -9.50 -4.68
N GLN A 79 1.47 -9.55 -3.65
CA GLN A 79 1.18 -8.92 -2.35
C GLN A 79 1.14 -7.39 -2.44
N ILE A 80 2.07 -6.79 -3.20
CA ILE A 80 2.10 -5.34 -3.43
C ILE A 80 0.82 -4.90 -4.17
N ARG A 81 0.42 -5.61 -5.24
CA ARG A 81 -0.84 -5.32 -5.94
C ARG A 81 -2.07 -5.37 -5.03
N ARG A 82 -2.11 -6.32 -4.08
CA ARG A 82 -3.21 -6.37 -3.09
C ARG A 82 -3.19 -5.18 -2.15
N ILE A 83 -2.01 -4.74 -1.71
CA ILE A 83 -1.85 -3.53 -0.92
C ILE A 83 -2.32 -2.31 -1.72
N ASP A 84 -1.95 -2.19 -2.99
CA ASP A 84 -2.38 -1.08 -3.85
C ASP A 84 -3.90 -1.05 -4.02
N ALA A 85 -4.53 -2.19 -4.29
CA ALA A 85 -5.98 -2.28 -4.41
C ALA A 85 -6.68 -1.83 -3.11
N LEU A 86 -6.16 -2.23 -1.94
CA LEU A 86 -6.68 -1.80 -0.65
C LEU A 86 -6.50 -0.29 -0.43
N ILE A 87 -5.33 0.26 -0.76
CA ILE A 87 -5.06 1.69 -0.66
C ILE A 87 -6.01 2.46 -1.57
N GLN A 88 -6.19 2.03 -2.82
CA GLN A 88 -7.12 2.68 -3.75
C GLN A 88 -8.54 2.69 -3.21
N ALA A 89 -9.01 1.56 -2.66
CA ALA A 89 -10.32 1.48 -2.03
C ALA A 89 -10.45 2.44 -0.83
N GLN A 90 -9.45 2.49 0.05
CA GLN A 90 -9.46 3.40 1.21
C GLN A 90 -9.41 4.87 0.79
N VAL A 91 -8.55 5.23 -0.15
CA VAL A 91 -8.46 6.60 -0.69
C VAL A 91 -9.78 7.02 -1.33
N LYS A 92 -10.44 6.12 -2.07
CA LYS A 92 -11.77 6.37 -2.66
C LYS A 92 -12.85 6.66 -1.61
N ASN A 93 -12.74 6.07 -0.41
CA ASN A 93 -13.67 6.35 0.68
C ASN A 93 -13.40 7.69 1.38
N VAL A 94 -12.17 8.21 1.30
CA VAL A 94 -11.77 9.50 1.88
C VAL A 94 -12.08 10.66 0.94
N LEU A 95 -11.90 10.45 -0.36
CA LEU A 95 -12.12 11.47 -1.39
C LEU A 95 -13.58 11.50 -1.84
N THR A 96 -14.06 12.69 -2.25
CA THR A 96 -15.35 12.78 -2.93
C THR A 96 -15.26 12.15 -4.34
N PRO A 97 -16.39 11.76 -4.95
CA PRO A 97 -16.40 11.23 -6.32
C PRO A 97 -15.71 12.16 -7.33
N ASP A 98 -15.94 13.48 -7.21
CA ASP A 98 -15.33 14.49 -8.08
C ASP A 98 -13.80 14.58 -7.87
N GLN A 99 -13.35 14.62 -6.61
CA GLN A 99 -11.93 14.63 -6.27
C GLN A 99 -11.21 13.37 -6.76
N TRP A 100 -11.87 12.21 -6.69
CA TRP A 100 -11.33 10.94 -7.20
C TRP A 100 -11.17 10.97 -8.72
N SER A 101 -12.18 11.48 -9.44
CA SER A 101 -12.11 11.63 -10.90
C SER A 101 -11.00 12.59 -11.32
N GLU A 102 -10.86 13.71 -10.61
CA GLU A 102 -9.79 14.69 -10.87
C GLU A 102 -8.40 14.09 -10.56
N LEU A 103 -8.25 13.35 -9.47
CA LEU A 103 -7.02 12.62 -9.15
C LEU A 103 -6.63 11.67 -10.29
N GLN A 104 -7.59 10.92 -10.84
CA GLN A 104 -7.37 9.96 -11.91
C GLN A 104 -6.98 10.64 -13.24
N SER A 105 -7.59 11.79 -13.53
CA SER A 105 -7.22 12.66 -14.66
C SER A 105 -5.78 13.18 -14.51
N LEU A 106 -5.44 13.70 -13.33
CA LEU A 106 -4.09 14.20 -13.03
C LEU A 106 -3.04 13.09 -13.16
N GLN A 107 -3.33 11.88 -12.67
CA GLN A 107 -2.44 10.73 -12.82
C GLN A 107 -2.26 10.32 -14.29
N SER A 108 -3.34 10.34 -15.08
CA SER A 108 -3.29 10.05 -16.52
C SER A 108 -2.47 11.08 -17.29
N SER A 109 -2.39 12.33 -16.78
CA SER A 109 -1.52 13.38 -17.31
C SER A 109 -0.05 13.25 -16.89
N GLY A 110 0.32 12.19 -16.15
CA GLY A 110 1.68 11.96 -15.67
C GLY A 110 2.07 12.76 -14.42
N ALA A 111 1.10 13.42 -13.77
CA ALA A 111 1.37 14.07 -12.49
C ALA A 111 1.71 13.02 -11.42
N SER A 112 2.76 13.28 -10.65
CA SER A 112 3.08 12.42 -9.50
C SER A 112 1.93 12.46 -8.49
N LYS A 113 1.73 11.37 -7.75
CA LYS A 113 0.64 11.27 -6.76
C LYS A 113 0.66 12.44 -5.76
N GLY A 114 1.84 12.84 -5.28
CA GLY A 114 1.98 13.98 -4.37
C GLY A 114 1.59 15.31 -5.01
N ALA A 115 2.00 15.56 -6.27
CA ALA A 115 1.60 16.77 -6.99
C ALA A 115 0.10 16.77 -7.34
N ALA A 116 -0.47 15.61 -7.66
CA ALA A 116 -1.88 15.47 -7.93
C ALA A 116 -2.72 15.72 -6.66
N LEU A 117 -2.34 15.14 -5.52
CA LEU A 117 -2.99 15.37 -4.23
C LEU A 117 -2.88 16.82 -3.77
N ALA A 118 -1.73 17.48 -3.99
CA ALA A 118 -1.55 18.89 -3.65
C ALA A 118 -2.40 19.85 -4.50
N LYS A 119 -2.84 19.42 -5.68
CA LYS A 119 -3.78 20.18 -6.53
C LYS A 119 -5.24 20.00 -6.11
N LEU A 120 -5.56 18.89 -5.44
CA LEU A 120 -6.89 18.69 -4.88
C LEU A 120 -7.07 19.61 -3.68
N ASN A 121 -8.19 20.30 -3.60
CA ASN A 121 -8.55 21.14 -2.45
C ASN A 121 -9.06 20.26 -1.30
N LEU A 122 -8.15 19.51 -0.68
CA LEU A 122 -8.46 18.52 0.36
C LEU A 122 -8.74 19.19 1.71
N ALA A 123 -9.76 18.72 2.42
CA ALA A 123 -10.01 19.14 3.79
C ALA A 123 -8.89 18.63 4.74
N PRO A 124 -8.62 19.33 5.86
CA PRO A 124 -7.61 18.93 6.84
C PRO A 124 -7.77 17.48 7.34
N ASP A 125 -9.01 17.04 7.58
CA ASP A 125 -9.31 15.67 8.00
C ASP A 125 -8.98 14.64 6.90
N GLN A 126 -9.29 14.94 5.64
CA GLN A 126 -8.94 14.07 4.50
C GLN A 126 -7.42 13.93 4.37
N ILE A 127 -6.66 15.02 4.53
CA ILE A 127 -5.19 14.99 4.50
C ILE A 127 -4.65 14.08 5.61
N THR A 128 -5.24 14.15 6.81
CA THR A 128 -4.84 13.31 7.94
C THR A 128 -5.09 11.83 7.65
N GLN A 129 -6.29 11.49 7.17
CA GLN A 129 -6.65 10.12 6.81
C GLN A 129 -5.77 9.56 5.68
N LEU A 130 -5.47 10.37 4.66
CA LEU A 130 -4.58 9.95 3.55
C LEU A 130 -3.16 9.68 4.03
N LYS A 131 -2.63 10.49 4.96
CA LYS A 131 -1.31 10.26 5.57
C LYS A 131 -1.29 8.97 6.38
N GLU A 132 -2.37 8.66 7.10
CA GLU A 132 -2.47 7.42 7.86
C GLU A 132 -2.52 6.20 6.94
N ILE A 133 -3.35 6.23 5.89
CA ILE A 133 -3.40 5.19 4.85
C ILE A 133 -2.01 4.99 4.23
N GLU A 134 -1.31 6.08 3.92
CA GLU A 134 0.04 6.02 3.37
C GLU A 134 1.05 5.41 4.36
N ALA A 135 1.01 5.79 5.63
CA ALA A 135 1.91 5.23 6.65
C ALA A 135 1.69 3.72 6.81
N ILE A 136 0.43 3.27 6.84
CA ILE A 136 0.06 1.85 6.91
C ILE A 136 0.55 1.11 5.66
N ALA A 137 0.35 1.70 4.48
CA ALA A 137 0.81 1.16 3.21
C ALA A 137 2.33 0.96 3.20
N GLN A 138 3.10 1.98 3.61
CA GLN A 138 4.55 1.92 3.68
C GLN A 138 5.01 0.82 4.63
N GLN A 139 4.39 0.71 5.81
CA GLN A 139 4.72 -0.35 6.77
C GLN A 139 4.49 -1.75 6.19
N ARG A 140 3.35 -1.95 5.49
CA ARG A 140 3.04 -3.23 4.84
C ARG A 140 3.99 -3.53 3.69
N LEU A 141 4.34 -2.53 2.88
CA LEU A 141 5.28 -2.70 1.76
C LEU A 141 6.68 -3.07 2.28
N LEU A 142 7.18 -2.37 3.30
CA LEU A 142 8.42 -2.73 3.97
C LEU A 142 8.37 -4.13 4.59
N SER A 143 7.21 -4.63 4.98
CA SER A 143 7.07 -5.97 5.53
C SER A 143 7.17 -7.07 4.46
N ILE A 144 6.88 -6.76 3.21
CA ILE A 144 7.01 -7.70 2.07
C ILE A 144 8.46 -7.79 1.59
N LEU A 145 9.21 -6.70 1.72
CA LEU A 145 10.59 -6.63 1.27
C LEU A 145 11.53 -7.39 2.22
N ASN A 146 12.46 -8.15 1.64
CA ASN A 146 13.52 -8.81 2.40
C ASN A 146 14.60 -7.79 2.84
N ALA A 147 15.52 -8.22 3.69
CA ALA A 147 16.57 -7.35 4.24
C ALA A 147 17.48 -6.73 3.14
N GLU A 148 17.81 -7.49 2.10
CA GLU A 148 18.64 -7.03 0.99
C GLU A 148 17.92 -5.98 0.13
N GLN A 149 16.65 -6.22 -0.22
CA GLN A 149 15.80 -5.30 -0.96
C GLN A 149 15.62 -3.97 -0.19
N LYS A 150 15.44 -4.04 1.14
CA LYS A 150 15.42 -2.85 2.01
C LYS A 150 16.75 -2.08 1.96
N LYS A 151 17.87 -2.80 1.97
CA LYS A 151 19.21 -2.20 1.87
C LYS A 151 19.43 -1.55 0.50
N GLN A 152 18.90 -2.13 -0.57
CA GLN A 152 18.93 -1.53 -1.90
C GLN A 152 18.10 -0.23 -1.97
N LEU A 153 16.92 -0.19 -1.33
CA LEU A 153 16.12 1.04 -1.21
C LEU A 153 16.85 2.15 -0.42
N GLN A 154 17.63 1.79 0.60
CA GLN A 154 18.44 2.75 1.36
C GLN A 154 19.65 3.26 0.56
N LYS A 155 20.11 2.50 -0.44
CA LYS A 155 21.28 2.79 -1.27
C LYS A 155 20.96 3.62 -2.53
N GLY A 156 19.85 4.36 -2.56
CA GLY A 156 19.53 5.28 -3.65
C GLY A 156 20.71 6.22 -4.02
N PRO A 157 20.77 6.71 -5.27
CA PRO A 157 22.01 7.19 -5.89
C PRO A 157 22.60 8.41 -5.17
N LEU A 158 23.77 8.20 -4.57
CA LEU A 158 24.90 9.14 -4.58
C LEU A 158 26.17 8.32 -4.84
N PRO A 159 26.68 8.29 -6.08
CA PRO A 159 28.06 7.95 -6.32
C PRO A 159 28.91 9.18 -5.97
N SER A 160 29.65 9.10 -4.87
CA SER A 160 30.97 9.73 -4.76
C SER A 160 31.91 8.72 -4.09
N PRO A 161 33.00 8.30 -4.75
CA PRO A 161 33.91 7.29 -4.22
C PRO A 161 34.91 7.88 -3.21
N ALA A 162 35.46 6.97 -2.39
CA ALA A 162 36.64 7.09 -1.52
C ALA A 162 36.49 8.04 -0.32
N THR A 163 36.62 7.60 0.93
CA THR A 163 37.85 7.02 1.51
C THR A 163 37.48 6.37 2.85
N ALA A 164 38.00 5.17 3.10
CA ALA A 164 37.88 4.46 4.38
C ALA A 164 38.54 5.25 5.53
N PRO A 165 38.08 5.08 6.79
CA PRO A 165 38.85 4.20 7.67
C PRO A 165 38.02 3.29 8.61
N ALA A 166 38.70 2.20 8.95
CA ALA A 166 38.62 1.18 10.01
C ALA A 166 37.56 1.21 11.15
N PRO A 167 37.25 0.02 11.72
CA PRO A 167 36.17 -0.22 12.70
C PRO A 167 36.58 0.03 14.16
N SER A 168 35.60 0.34 15.01
CA SER A 168 35.74 0.33 16.48
C SER A 168 34.39 0.10 17.18
N PRO A 169 34.41 -0.36 18.46
CA PRO A 169 33.75 -1.60 18.86
C PRO A 169 32.37 -1.44 19.52
N SER A 170 31.70 -2.60 19.63
CA SER A 170 30.40 -2.88 20.24
C SER A 170 30.21 -2.32 21.66
N PRO A 171 29.01 -1.81 22.01
CA PRO A 171 28.58 -1.70 23.39
C PRO A 171 27.86 -2.97 23.86
N THR A 172 28.28 -3.37 25.05
CA THR A 172 27.85 -4.50 25.89
C THR A 172 26.43 -4.33 26.42
N GLY A 173 25.68 -5.44 26.42
CA GLY A 173 24.77 -5.88 27.49
C GLY A 173 23.68 -4.93 27.98
N THR A 174 22.46 -5.11 27.46
CA THR A 174 21.24 -4.80 28.22
C THR A 174 20.54 -6.11 28.59
N ALA A 175 20.25 -6.25 29.88
CA ALA A 175 19.63 -7.42 30.48
C ALA A 175 18.21 -7.66 29.91
N PRO A 176 17.76 -8.93 29.81
CA PRO A 176 16.42 -9.25 29.36
C PRO A 176 15.41 -8.81 30.42
N THR A 177 14.71 -7.71 30.15
CA THR A 177 13.47 -7.37 30.83
C THR A 177 12.44 -8.44 30.46
N THR A 178 12.03 -9.24 31.45
CA THR A 178 10.96 -10.22 31.32
C THR A 178 9.69 -9.50 30.89
N PRO A 179 9.14 -9.78 29.70
CA PRO A 179 7.90 -9.17 29.26
C PRO A 179 6.75 -9.64 30.18
N PRO A 180 5.74 -8.79 30.43
CA PRO A 180 4.56 -9.20 31.19
C PRO A 180 3.93 -10.42 30.53
N SER A 181 3.80 -11.52 31.30
CA SER A 181 3.15 -12.76 30.90
C SER A 181 1.74 -12.47 30.42
N SER A 182 1.59 -12.38 29.09
CA SER A 182 0.29 -12.49 28.45
C SER A 182 -0.22 -13.92 28.69
N PRO A 183 -1.54 -14.12 28.88
CA PRO A 183 -2.09 -15.45 29.07
C PRO A 183 -1.65 -16.38 27.92
N PRO A 184 -1.42 -17.67 28.20
CA PRO A 184 -0.86 -18.61 27.24
C PRO A 184 -1.82 -18.77 26.07
N SER A 185 -1.57 -18.04 24.99
CA SER A 185 -2.16 -18.36 23.69
C SER A 185 -1.74 -19.77 23.31
N ALA A 186 -2.64 -20.58 22.73
CA ALA A 186 -2.32 -21.94 22.27
C ALA A 186 -1.05 -22.02 21.40
N LEU A 187 -0.71 -20.92 20.71
CA LEU A 187 0.51 -20.76 19.93
C LEU A 187 1.81 -20.75 20.76
N ALA A 188 1.76 -20.32 22.03
CA ALA A 188 2.92 -20.30 22.91
C ALA A 188 3.41 -21.73 23.24
N ALA A 189 2.52 -22.72 23.20
CA ALA A 189 2.86 -24.13 23.40
C ALA A 189 3.60 -24.76 22.20
N LEU A 190 3.62 -24.11 21.04
CA LEU A 190 4.14 -24.69 19.79
C LEU A 190 5.67 -24.59 19.62
N ASN A 191 6.42 -24.15 20.64
CA ASN A 191 7.88 -23.95 20.57
C ASN A 191 8.29 -23.21 19.28
N LEU A 192 7.62 -22.09 18.99
CA LEU A 192 7.85 -21.30 17.78
C LEU A 192 9.29 -20.76 17.77
N THR A 193 9.95 -20.80 16.61
CA THR A 193 11.25 -20.14 16.45
C THR A 193 11.11 -18.63 16.64
N THR A 194 12.21 -17.94 16.97
CA THR A 194 12.20 -16.47 17.13
C THR A 194 11.65 -15.76 15.90
N GLU A 195 11.98 -16.23 14.70
CA GLU A 195 11.47 -15.69 13.44
C GLU A 195 9.97 -15.94 13.27
N GLN A 196 9.49 -17.14 13.59
CA GLN A 196 8.05 -17.45 13.55
C GLN A 196 7.26 -16.61 14.55
N GLN A 197 7.78 -16.42 15.78
CA GLN A 197 7.14 -15.56 16.78
C GLN A 197 7.01 -14.12 16.30
N ALA A 198 8.06 -13.57 15.70
CA ALA A 198 8.04 -12.22 15.15
C ALA A 198 6.99 -12.09 14.03
N GLN A 199 6.90 -13.07 13.13
CA GLN A 199 5.89 -13.08 12.07
C GLN A 199 4.46 -13.22 12.61
N VAL A 200 4.24 -14.06 13.62
CA VAL A 200 2.94 -14.21 14.27
C VAL A 200 2.52 -12.91 14.96
N GLN A 201 3.41 -12.27 15.73
CA GLN A 201 3.15 -10.97 16.35
C GLN A 201 2.81 -9.91 15.30
N GLN A 202 3.53 -9.90 14.18
CA GLN A 202 3.25 -8.99 13.07
C GLN A 202 1.85 -9.21 12.47
N VAL A 203 1.45 -10.46 12.25
CA VAL A 203 0.10 -10.79 11.76
C VAL A 203 -0.97 -10.36 12.76
N GLN A 204 -0.76 -10.61 14.06
CA GLN A 204 -1.68 -10.19 15.12
C GLN A 204 -1.82 -8.67 15.19
N ALA A 205 -0.70 -7.92 15.15
CA ALA A 205 -0.71 -6.46 15.15
C ALA A 205 -1.47 -5.90 13.94
N LEU A 206 -1.27 -6.50 12.76
CA LEU A 206 -1.97 -6.11 11.54
C LEU A 206 -3.47 -6.40 11.61
N ALA A 207 -3.85 -7.56 12.15
CA ALA A 207 -5.24 -7.92 12.38
C ALA A 207 -5.90 -6.94 13.37
N GLN A 208 -5.23 -6.64 14.49
CA GLN A 208 -5.70 -5.69 15.50
C GLN A 208 -5.90 -4.28 14.92
N ALA A 209 -4.98 -3.81 14.07
CA ALA A 209 -5.14 -2.53 13.38
C ALA A 209 -6.37 -2.54 12.46
N GLN A 210 -6.60 -3.61 11.70
CA GLN A 210 -7.79 -3.72 10.85
C GLN A 210 -9.08 -3.78 11.67
N ILE A 211 -9.10 -4.52 12.77
CA ILE A 211 -10.21 -4.55 13.72
C ILE A 211 -10.56 -3.14 14.17
N GLN A 212 -9.56 -2.33 14.58
CA GLN A 212 -9.80 -0.95 14.99
C GLN A 212 -10.44 -0.11 13.87
N THR A 213 -10.02 -0.28 12.61
CA THR A 213 -10.64 0.46 11.48
C THR A 213 -12.10 0.08 11.20
N ILE A 214 -12.54 -1.11 11.61
CA ILE A 214 -13.93 -1.58 11.44
C ILE A 214 -14.84 -1.03 12.54
N LEU A 215 -14.28 -0.79 13.73
CA LEU A 215 -15.00 -0.29 14.89
C LEU A 215 -15.22 1.22 14.80
N SER A 216 -16.37 1.68 15.27
CA SER A 216 -16.61 3.11 15.45
C SER A 216 -15.80 3.66 16.64
N PRO A 217 -15.56 4.99 16.72
CA PRO A 217 -14.76 5.58 17.79
C PRO A 217 -15.27 5.24 19.21
N ASP A 218 -16.58 5.23 19.42
CA ASP A 218 -17.18 4.83 20.70
C ASP A 218 -16.96 3.35 21.02
N GLN A 219 -17.07 2.47 20.02
CA GLN A 219 -16.78 1.05 20.18
C GLN A 219 -15.30 0.79 20.49
N GLN A 220 -14.38 1.55 19.91
CA GLN A 220 -12.94 1.46 20.22
C GLN A 220 -12.66 1.82 21.68
N LYS A 221 -13.26 2.91 22.19
CA LYS A 221 -13.14 3.29 23.61
C LYS A 221 -13.68 2.20 24.51
N GLN A 222 -14.86 1.66 24.20
CA GLN A 222 -15.46 0.57 24.97
C GLN A 222 -14.60 -0.68 24.94
N LEU A 223 -14.04 -1.05 23.78
CA LEU A 223 -13.10 -2.16 23.67
C LEU A 223 -11.88 -1.96 24.58
N GLN A 224 -11.32 -0.75 24.61
CA GLN A 224 -10.18 -0.43 25.47
C GLN A 224 -10.53 -0.57 26.95
N THR A 225 -11.71 -0.11 27.38
CA THR A 225 -12.20 -0.31 28.75
C THR A 225 -12.34 -1.79 29.10
N LEU A 226 -12.90 -2.60 28.19
CA LEU A 226 -13.06 -4.04 28.37
C LEU A 226 -11.69 -4.76 28.44
N GLN A 227 -10.72 -4.34 27.63
CA GLN A 227 -9.36 -4.86 27.68
C GLN A 227 -8.65 -4.51 29.00
N SER A 228 -8.86 -3.30 29.53
CA SER A 228 -8.37 -2.92 30.86
C SER A 228 -8.99 -3.75 31.98
N ALA A 229 -10.18 -4.30 31.76
CA ALA A 229 -10.83 -5.27 32.65
C ALA A 229 -10.30 -6.71 32.48
N ASN A 230 -9.18 -6.92 31.78
CA ASN A 230 -8.58 -8.22 31.47
C ASN A 230 -9.48 -9.19 30.68
N LEU A 231 -10.47 -8.68 29.95
CA LEU A 231 -11.22 -9.51 29.00
C LEU A 231 -10.33 -9.84 27.80
N SER A 232 -10.38 -11.11 27.37
CA SER A 232 -9.76 -11.51 26.10
C SER A 232 -10.37 -10.69 24.95
N GLN A 233 -9.57 -10.40 23.92
CA GLN A 233 -10.03 -9.58 22.80
C GLN A 233 -11.31 -10.14 22.15
N SER A 234 -11.42 -11.46 21.99
CA SER A 234 -12.62 -12.10 21.44
C SER A 234 -13.84 -11.90 22.35
N ALA A 235 -13.69 -12.08 23.67
CA ALA A 235 -14.79 -11.85 24.61
C ALA A 235 -15.20 -10.37 24.64
N ALA A 236 -14.24 -9.45 24.61
CA ALA A 236 -14.50 -8.02 24.58
C ALA A 236 -15.24 -7.61 23.30
N LEU A 237 -14.85 -8.13 22.13
CA LEU A 237 -15.55 -7.89 20.86
C LEU A 237 -16.99 -8.43 20.87
N GLN A 238 -17.23 -9.57 21.52
CA GLN A 238 -18.59 -10.13 21.65
C GLN A 238 -19.51 -9.28 22.53
N GLN A 239 -18.95 -8.49 23.46
CA GLN A 239 -19.71 -7.56 24.30
C GLN A 239 -20.00 -6.22 23.62
N LEU A 240 -19.40 -5.94 22.46
CA LEU A 240 -19.71 -4.75 21.69
C LEU A 240 -21.01 -4.95 20.90
N ASN A 241 -21.80 -3.88 20.79
CA ASN A 241 -22.97 -3.83 19.92
C ASN A 241 -22.54 -3.69 18.44
N LEU A 242 -21.98 -4.75 17.87
CA LEU A 242 -21.51 -4.79 16.49
C LEU A 242 -22.66 -4.98 15.50
N THR A 243 -22.65 -4.21 14.41
CA THR A 243 -23.58 -4.41 13.29
C THR A 243 -23.28 -5.71 12.54
N GLY A 244 -24.24 -6.22 11.77
CA GLY A 244 -24.05 -7.43 10.96
C GLY A 244 -22.88 -7.31 9.97
N ASN A 245 -22.72 -6.15 9.34
CA ASN A 245 -21.60 -5.88 8.43
C ASN A 245 -20.25 -5.89 9.17
N GLN A 246 -20.16 -5.20 10.32
CA GLN A 246 -18.93 -5.20 11.12
C GLN A 246 -18.55 -6.61 11.59
N LYS A 247 -19.51 -7.43 12.03
CA LYS A 247 -19.26 -8.84 12.40
C LYS A 247 -18.66 -9.62 11.23
N SER A 248 -19.21 -9.48 10.03
CA SER A 248 -18.70 -10.14 8.84
C SER A 248 -17.26 -9.72 8.51
N GLN A 249 -16.97 -8.42 8.60
CA GLN A 249 -15.61 -7.90 8.35
C GLN A 249 -14.62 -8.38 9.41
N LEU A 250 -15.00 -8.39 10.69
CA LEU A 250 -14.16 -8.91 11.77
C LEU A 250 -13.85 -10.39 11.57
N GLN A 251 -14.85 -11.19 11.22
CA GLN A 251 -14.68 -12.61 10.94
C GLN A 251 -13.73 -12.84 9.75
N GLU A 252 -13.81 -12.00 8.71
CA GLU A 252 -12.90 -12.05 7.57
C GLU A 252 -11.46 -11.73 7.99
N VAL A 253 -11.26 -10.67 8.78
CA VAL A 253 -9.94 -10.28 9.32
C VAL A 253 -9.34 -11.39 10.17
N GLU A 254 -10.13 -11.97 11.08
CA GLU A 254 -9.69 -13.09 11.93
C GLU A 254 -9.34 -14.33 11.10
N SER A 255 -10.19 -14.70 10.13
CA SER A 255 -9.94 -15.85 9.25
C SER A 255 -8.67 -15.67 8.43
N LEU A 256 -8.44 -14.47 7.90
CA LEU A 256 -7.23 -14.14 7.16
C LEU A 256 -5.99 -14.19 8.06
N ALA A 257 -6.07 -13.64 9.26
CA ALA A 257 -4.99 -13.68 10.24
C ALA A 257 -4.64 -15.12 10.63
N GLN A 258 -5.64 -15.96 10.90
CA GLN A 258 -5.46 -17.38 11.19
C GLN A 258 -4.80 -18.11 10.02
N GLN A 259 -5.26 -17.90 8.79
CA GLN A 259 -4.65 -18.53 7.61
C GLN A 259 -3.17 -18.14 7.45
N ARG A 260 -2.84 -16.87 7.72
CA ARG A 260 -1.46 -16.37 7.70
C ARG A 260 -0.61 -17.00 8.80
N ILE A 261 -1.12 -17.07 10.02
CA ILE A 261 -0.45 -17.75 11.15
C ILE A 261 -0.20 -19.21 10.80
N LEU A 262 -1.22 -19.94 10.32
CA LEU A 262 -1.06 -21.32 9.88
C LEU A 262 0.01 -21.43 8.80
N SER A 263 0.12 -20.48 7.88
CA SER A 263 1.14 -20.51 6.82
C SER A 263 2.58 -20.36 7.35
N ILE A 264 2.75 -19.75 8.52
CA ILE A 264 4.04 -19.59 9.21
C ILE A 264 4.45 -20.88 9.94
N LEU A 265 3.46 -21.69 10.36
CA LEU A 265 3.69 -22.92 11.11
C LEU A 265 4.18 -24.07 10.23
N THR A 266 5.05 -24.91 10.79
CA THR A 266 5.45 -26.17 10.17
C THR A 266 4.30 -27.19 10.19
N ALA A 267 4.39 -28.23 9.35
CA ALA A 267 3.38 -29.29 9.32
C ALA A 267 3.19 -29.96 10.70
N GLU A 268 4.28 -30.21 11.42
CA GLU A 268 4.26 -30.80 12.77
C GLU A 268 3.59 -29.87 13.80
N GLN A 269 3.88 -28.56 13.74
CA GLN A 269 3.24 -27.57 14.61
C GLN A 269 1.73 -27.47 14.34
N LYS A 270 1.31 -27.51 13.07
CA LYS A 270 -0.12 -27.54 12.68
C LYS A 270 -0.81 -28.77 13.24
N LYS A 271 -0.18 -29.94 13.13
CA LYS A 271 -0.72 -31.20 13.66
C LYS A 271 -0.96 -31.11 15.17
N LYS A 272 -0.01 -30.54 15.92
CA LYS A 272 -0.17 -30.29 17.37
C LYS A 272 -1.32 -29.35 17.69
N LEU A 273 -1.61 -28.36 16.84
CA LEU A 273 -2.71 -27.42 17.05
C LEU A 273 -4.08 -28.03 16.71
N LEU A 274 -4.13 -29.02 15.81
CA LEU A 274 -5.33 -29.74 15.38
C LEU A 274 -5.67 -30.96 16.25
N THR A 275 -4.76 -31.39 17.11
CA THR A 275 -4.95 -32.53 18.00
C THR A 275 -5.24 -31.99 19.40
N PRO A 276 -6.53 -31.94 19.82
CA PRO A 276 -6.91 -31.48 21.16
C PRO A 276 -6.41 -32.41 22.27
#